data_AF-A0A7N2MRT2-F1
#
_entry.id   AF-A0A7N2MRT2-F1
#
_cell.length_a   1.000
_cell.length_b   1.000
_cell.length_c   1.000
_cell.angle_alpha   90.00
_cell.angle_beta   90.00
_cell.angle_gamma   90.00
#
_symmetry.space_group_name_H-M   'P 1'
#
loop_
_entity.id
_entity.type
_entity.pdbx_description
1 polymer ?
#
loop_
_entity_poly.entity_id
_entity_poly.type
_entity_poly.pdbx_seq_one_letter_code
_entity_poly.pdbx_strand_id
1 'polypeptide(L)'
;MAAVFSTLKFSPTPTTFISPLNPITPHHHHSPLHFSPKHSFPFTLKKTAISCSHPQQTPSNFTPTPTPSPRRRPNYIPNRISDPNYVRIFDTTLRDGEQSPGVSLTSKEKLHIARQLAKLGVDIIEAGFPAASNGDFEAVKTIAKEVGNAVDADGYVPVICGLSRCNEKDIRRAWEAVKYAKRPRIQTFIATSAIHMEFKLGKTKEQVIEIARSMVTFARSLGCDDVQFGPEDAGRFAFQLAFSVF
;
A
#
# COMPACT_ATOMS: atom_id res chain seq x y z
N MET A 1 40.06 7.16 -27.52
CA MET A 1 39.29 8.11 -28.36
C MET A 1 38.23 8.75 -27.47
N ALA A 2 38.42 10.02 -27.13
CA ALA A 2 37.57 10.78 -26.22
C ALA A 2 36.33 11.31 -26.95
N ALA A 3 35.16 11.17 -26.35
CA ALA A 3 33.92 11.78 -26.82
C ALA A 3 33.50 12.88 -25.83
N VAL A 4 33.29 14.07 -26.39
CA VAL A 4 33.11 15.37 -25.75
C VAL A 4 31.67 15.51 -25.24
N PHE A 5 31.51 15.81 -23.95
CA PHE A 5 30.22 16.23 -23.36
C PHE A 5 30.04 17.73 -23.52
N SER A 6 29.01 18.14 -24.28
CA SER A 6 28.52 19.51 -24.35
C SER A 6 27.62 19.80 -23.14
N THR A 7 28.09 20.63 -22.22
CA THR A 7 27.32 21.18 -21.11
C THR A 7 26.55 22.42 -21.54
N LEU A 8 25.20 22.36 -21.52
CA LEU A 8 24.33 23.53 -21.60
C LEU A 8 24.34 24.26 -20.24
N LYS A 9 24.86 25.50 -20.24
CA LYS A 9 24.82 26.42 -19.09
C LYS A 9 23.52 27.24 -19.16
N PHE A 10 22.68 27.14 -18.12
CA PHE A 10 21.63 28.12 -17.86
C PHE A 10 22.14 29.18 -16.89
N SER A 11 22.04 30.45 -17.29
CA SER A 11 22.37 31.64 -16.50
C SER A 11 21.10 32.23 -15.90
N PRO A 12 21.05 32.57 -14.59
CA PRO A 12 19.94 33.32 -14.03
C PRO A 12 20.21 34.84 -14.11
N THR A 13 19.28 35.61 -14.66
CA THR A 13 19.23 37.07 -14.52
C THR A 13 18.25 37.47 -13.40
N PRO A 14 18.58 38.45 -12.55
CA PRO A 14 17.74 38.89 -11.44
C PRO A 14 16.78 39.99 -11.90
N THR A 15 15.58 40.06 -11.32
CA THR A 15 14.78 41.30 -11.37
C THR A 15 14.09 41.53 -10.03
N THR A 16 14.21 42.78 -9.62
CA THR A 16 13.99 43.38 -8.31
C THR A 16 12.52 43.70 -8.04
N PHE A 17 12.19 43.67 -6.74
CA PHE A 17 11.13 44.37 -5.98
C PHE A 17 10.26 45.42 -6.70
N ILE A 18 8.96 45.43 -6.36
CA ILE A 18 8.21 46.58 -5.81
C ILE A 18 6.90 46.07 -5.15
N SER A 19 6.69 46.44 -3.89
CA SER A 19 5.40 46.40 -3.18
C SER A 19 4.66 47.73 -3.36
N PRO A 20 3.33 47.77 -3.20
CA PRO A 20 2.80 48.74 -2.23
C PRO A 20 1.60 48.26 -1.40
N LEU A 21 1.65 48.62 -0.10
CA LEU A 21 0.60 49.19 0.77
C LEU A 21 -0.74 48.44 1.02
N ASN A 22 -0.90 48.04 2.29
CA ASN A 22 -2.13 47.78 3.07
C ASN A 22 -2.97 49.08 3.28
N PRO A 23 -4.15 49.09 3.99
CA PRO A 23 -5.03 48.01 4.48
C PRO A 23 -6.55 48.23 4.20
N ILE A 24 -7.37 47.18 4.34
CA ILE A 24 -8.81 47.32 4.62
C ILE A 24 -9.16 46.46 5.84
N THR A 25 -9.65 47.10 6.90
CA THR A 25 -10.20 46.50 8.12
C THR A 25 -11.60 45.95 7.89
N PRO A 26 -11.98 44.83 8.54
CA PRO A 26 -13.39 44.56 8.81
C PRO A 26 -13.65 44.53 10.33
N HIS A 27 -14.42 45.50 10.80
CA HIS A 27 -15.19 45.36 12.04
C HIS A 27 -16.48 44.60 11.69
N HIS A 28 -16.72 43.45 12.31
CA HIS A 28 -18.08 43.04 12.70
C HIS A 28 -18.01 42.02 13.85
N HIS A 29 -18.62 42.42 14.96
CA HIS A 29 -18.86 41.61 16.15
C HIS A 29 -19.84 40.48 15.84
N HIS A 30 -19.47 39.25 16.19
CA HIS A 30 -20.40 38.13 16.34
C HIS A 30 -20.89 38.04 17.78
N SER A 31 -22.20 38.20 17.99
CA SER A 31 -22.89 37.81 19.23
C SER A 31 -23.44 36.38 19.07
N PRO A 32 -23.16 35.43 19.99
CA PRO A 32 -23.76 34.11 19.93
C PRO A 32 -25.17 34.13 20.54
N LEU A 33 -26.15 33.63 19.78
CA LEU A 33 -27.51 33.38 20.26
C LEU A 33 -27.51 32.19 21.23
N HIS A 34 -27.94 32.47 22.46
CA HIS A 34 -28.11 31.51 23.54
C HIS A 34 -29.42 30.72 23.32
N PHE A 35 -29.32 29.40 23.10
CA PHE A 35 -30.50 28.52 23.00
C PHE A 35 -30.72 27.82 24.36
N SER A 36 -31.91 27.97 24.93
CA SER A 36 -32.37 27.23 26.12
C SER A 36 -33.68 26.53 25.80
N PRO A 37 -33.81 25.20 25.92
CA PRO A 37 -35.10 24.53 25.95
C PRO A 37 -35.53 24.31 27.39
N LYS A 38 -36.48 25.13 27.85
CA LYS A 38 -37.41 24.76 28.92
C LYS A 38 -38.56 23.97 28.27
N HIS A 39 -38.87 22.79 28.78
CA HIS A 39 -40.23 22.23 28.97
C HIS A 39 -40.16 20.70 29.08
N SER A 40 -40.25 20.22 30.32
CA SER A 40 -40.54 18.83 30.69
C SER A 40 -42.03 18.70 30.99
N PHE A 41 -42.76 17.88 30.24
CA PHE A 41 -44.17 17.54 30.50
C PHE A 41 -44.27 16.14 31.13
N PRO A 42 -45.08 15.94 32.18
CA PRO A 42 -45.31 14.64 32.79
C PRO A 42 -46.43 13.91 32.04
N PHE A 43 -46.22 12.66 31.65
CA PHE A 43 -47.28 11.83 31.09
C PHE A 43 -47.54 10.63 32.00
N THR A 44 -48.68 10.68 32.71
CA THR A 44 -49.21 9.61 33.54
C THR A 44 -50.07 8.71 32.67
N LEU A 45 -49.68 7.44 32.49
CA LEU A 45 -50.42 6.47 31.68
C LEU A 45 -51.52 5.80 32.51
N LYS A 46 -52.79 6.07 32.18
CA LYS A 46 -53.93 5.28 32.64
C LYS A 46 -54.03 4.00 31.80
N LYS A 47 -54.05 2.83 32.45
CA LYS A 47 -54.32 1.53 31.82
C LYS A 47 -55.81 1.38 31.57
N THR A 48 -56.21 1.23 30.31
CA THR A 48 -57.51 0.68 29.92
C THR A 48 -57.24 -0.56 29.08
N ALA A 49 -57.72 -1.72 29.53
CA ALA A 49 -57.52 -2.99 28.84
C ALA A 49 -58.54 -3.16 27.71
N ILE A 50 -58.05 -3.34 26.49
CA ILE A 50 -58.84 -3.80 25.34
C ILE A 50 -58.42 -5.26 25.10
N SER A 51 -59.39 -6.17 25.21
CA SER A 51 -59.20 -7.59 24.91
C SER A 51 -59.42 -7.83 23.42
N CYS A 52 -58.35 -8.16 22.71
CA CYS A 52 -58.40 -8.64 21.32
C CYS A 52 -57.87 -10.08 21.29
N SER A 53 -58.74 -11.03 20.91
CA SER A 53 -58.38 -12.42 20.70
C SER A 53 -57.53 -12.57 19.42
N HIS A 54 -56.27 -12.95 19.57
CA HIS A 54 -55.38 -13.37 18.49
C HIS A 54 -55.13 -14.87 18.57
N PRO A 55 -55.17 -15.61 17.43
CA PRO A 55 -54.84 -17.03 17.41
C PRO A 55 -53.36 -17.25 17.73
N GLN A 56 -53.08 -18.17 18.65
CA GLN A 56 -51.74 -18.61 19.03
C GLN A 56 -51.00 -19.16 17.80
N GLN A 57 -50.06 -18.39 17.25
CA GLN A 57 -48.97 -18.93 16.46
C GLN A 57 -47.92 -19.50 17.42
N THR A 58 -47.64 -20.79 17.27
CA THR A 58 -46.52 -21.47 17.94
C THR A 58 -45.21 -20.74 17.63
N PRO A 59 -44.36 -20.47 18.62
CA PRO A 59 -43.06 -19.84 18.37
C PRO A 59 -42.22 -20.77 17.51
N SER A 60 -41.91 -20.35 16.29
CA SER A 60 -40.91 -20.99 15.46
C SER A 60 -39.57 -20.93 16.19
N ASN A 61 -38.96 -22.10 16.44
CA ASN A 61 -37.60 -22.21 16.96
C ASN A 61 -36.63 -21.48 16.03
N PHE A 62 -36.34 -20.21 16.32
CA PHE A 62 -35.18 -19.53 15.76
C PHE A 62 -33.96 -20.21 16.34
N THR A 63 -33.41 -21.15 15.58
CA THR A 63 -32.08 -21.68 15.87
C THR A 63 -31.13 -20.50 15.67
N PRO A 64 -30.40 -20.03 16.70
CA PRO A 64 -29.42 -18.99 16.49
C PRO A 64 -28.42 -19.53 15.46
N THR A 65 -28.30 -18.82 14.34
CA THR A 65 -27.25 -19.09 13.35
C THR A 65 -25.94 -19.22 14.11
N PRO A 66 -25.15 -20.29 13.92
CA PRO A 66 -23.87 -20.40 14.59
C PRO A 66 -23.09 -19.14 14.30
N THR A 67 -22.70 -18.42 15.36
CA THR A 67 -21.82 -17.27 15.28
C THR A 67 -20.63 -17.71 14.43
N PRO A 68 -20.30 -17.05 13.30
CA PRO A 68 -19.18 -17.47 12.50
C PRO A 68 -17.96 -17.47 13.40
N SER A 69 -17.35 -18.64 13.59
CA SER A 69 -16.06 -18.75 14.27
C SER A 69 -15.14 -17.69 13.65
N PRO A 70 -14.36 -16.95 14.45
CA PRO A 70 -13.48 -15.92 13.91
C PRO A 70 -12.69 -16.53 12.76
N ARG A 71 -12.88 -15.99 11.54
CA ARG A 71 -12.30 -16.60 10.33
C ARG A 71 -10.79 -16.56 10.48
N ARG A 72 -10.20 -17.72 10.76
CA ARG A 72 -8.76 -17.86 10.90
C ARG A 72 -8.12 -17.54 9.55
N ARG A 73 -7.07 -16.72 9.55
CA ARG A 73 -6.31 -16.40 8.34
C ARG A 73 -5.80 -17.71 7.71
N PRO A 74 -5.92 -17.88 6.37
CA PRO A 74 -5.36 -19.04 5.69
C PRO A 74 -3.83 -19.03 5.79
N ASN A 75 -3.23 -20.22 5.69
CA ASN A 75 -1.78 -20.34 5.61
C ASN A 75 -1.24 -19.57 4.39
N TYR A 76 -0.15 -18.82 4.60
CA TYR A 76 0.47 -18.07 3.52
C TYR A 76 1.29 -18.98 2.61
N ILE A 77 0.90 -19.08 1.34
CA ILE A 77 1.61 -19.82 0.29
C ILE A 77 1.84 -18.88 -0.91
N PRO A 78 3.10 -18.63 -1.33
CA PRO A 78 3.46 -17.75 -2.46
C PRO A 78 2.95 -18.21 -3.84
N ASN A 79 1.64 -18.05 -4.15
CA ASN A 79 0.92 -18.36 -5.41
C ASN A 79 -0.44 -19.02 -5.17
N ARG A 80 -0.79 -19.32 -3.91
CA ARG A 80 -2.03 -20.02 -3.58
C ARG A 80 -2.74 -19.38 -2.40
N ILE A 81 -4.05 -19.18 -2.53
CA ILE A 81 -4.94 -18.80 -1.44
C ILE A 81 -5.90 -19.98 -1.24
N SER A 82 -5.92 -20.56 -0.04
CA SER A 82 -6.71 -21.79 0.22
C SER A 82 -8.21 -21.53 0.37
N ASP A 83 -8.59 -20.36 0.89
CA ASP A 83 -9.98 -19.91 0.94
C ASP A 83 -10.28 -19.04 -0.30
N PRO A 84 -11.19 -19.45 -1.20
CA PRO A 84 -11.51 -18.69 -2.41
C PRO A 84 -12.14 -17.32 -2.12
N ASN A 85 -12.63 -17.08 -0.90
CA ASN A 85 -13.20 -15.80 -0.48
C ASN A 85 -12.17 -14.88 0.18
N TYR A 86 -10.93 -15.33 0.37
CA TYR A 86 -9.90 -14.54 1.03
C TYR A 86 -9.17 -13.65 0.02
N VAL A 87 -9.11 -12.36 0.32
CA VAL A 87 -8.36 -11.36 -0.46
C VAL A 87 -7.13 -10.96 0.34
N ARG A 88 -5.94 -11.13 -0.25
CA ARG A 88 -4.70 -10.64 0.36
C ARG A 88 -4.63 -9.13 0.27
N ILE A 89 -4.40 -8.48 1.40
CA ILE A 89 -4.20 -7.04 1.48
C ILE A 89 -2.70 -6.75 1.34
N PHE A 90 -2.35 -6.12 0.22
CA PHE A 90 -1.01 -5.63 -0.05
C PHE A 90 -0.99 -4.13 0.23
N ASP A 91 -0.28 -3.71 1.28
CA ASP A 91 -0.13 -2.30 1.63
C ASP A 91 1.19 -1.74 1.11
N THR A 92 1.13 -0.60 0.42
CA THR A 92 2.28 0.14 -0.12
C THR A 92 2.45 1.54 0.51
N THR A 93 1.92 1.76 1.71
CA THR A 93 2.02 3.07 2.39
C THR A 93 3.47 3.49 2.56
N LEU A 94 4.36 2.54 2.88
CA LEU A 94 5.80 2.77 3.11
C LEU A 94 6.64 2.91 1.84
N ARG A 95 6.02 2.76 0.66
CA ARG A 95 6.69 2.89 -0.64
C ARG A 95 5.95 3.88 -1.52
N ASP A 96 4.78 3.52 -2.07
CA ASP A 96 4.07 4.37 -3.02
C ASP A 96 3.42 5.55 -2.31
N GLY A 97 2.91 5.33 -1.09
CA GLY A 97 2.39 6.40 -0.23
C GLY A 97 3.45 7.46 0.08
N GLU A 98 4.69 7.05 0.36
CA GLU A 98 5.82 7.95 0.59
C GLU A 98 6.19 8.79 -0.64
N GLN A 99 5.87 8.35 -1.86
CA GLN A 99 6.15 9.15 -3.08
C GLN A 99 5.22 10.36 -3.23
N SER A 100 4.25 10.54 -2.32
CA SER A 100 3.39 11.72 -2.29
C SER A 100 4.20 12.99 -2.03
N PRO A 101 3.97 14.09 -2.77
CA PRO A 101 4.69 15.35 -2.56
C PRO A 101 4.59 15.83 -1.10
N GLY A 102 5.75 16.15 -0.51
CA GLY A 102 5.83 16.61 0.88
C GLY A 102 5.86 15.49 1.93
N VAL A 103 5.79 14.22 1.53
CA VAL A 103 5.98 13.07 2.41
C VAL A 103 7.43 12.57 2.26
N SER A 104 8.12 12.41 3.38
CA SER A 104 9.43 11.77 3.46
C SER A 104 9.54 11.12 4.81
N LEU A 105 9.67 9.79 4.85
CA LEU A 105 9.65 9.03 6.09
C LEU A 105 11.08 8.66 6.47
N THR A 106 11.48 9.04 7.67
CA THR A 106 12.71 8.53 8.27
C THR A 106 12.61 7.02 8.51
N SER A 107 13.74 6.31 8.61
CA SER A 107 13.73 4.86 8.88
C SER A 107 12.98 4.52 10.19
N LYS A 108 12.99 5.41 11.18
CA LYS A 108 12.26 5.23 12.45
C LYS A 108 10.74 5.35 12.25
N GLU A 109 10.29 6.32 11.46
CA GLU A 109 8.87 6.48 11.12
C GLU A 109 8.37 5.30 10.29
N LYS A 110 9.15 4.86 9.28
CA LYS A 110 8.83 3.66 8.50
C LYS A 110 8.66 2.44 9.40
N LEU A 111 9.59 2.22 10.34
CA LEU A 111 9.50 1.11 11.29
C LEU A 111 8.29 1.24 12.23
N HIS A 112 7.97 2.45 12.70
CA HIS A 112 6.78 2.68 13.51
C HIS A 112 5.50 2.34 12.75
N ILE A 113 5.35 2.85 11.53
CA ILE A 113 4.19 2.58 10.66
C ILE A 113 4.13 1.09 10.31
N ALA A 114 5.25 0.44 9.97
CA ALA A 114 5.31 -1.00 9.69
C ALA A 114 4.76 -1.85 10.85
N ARG A 115 5.06 -1.48 12.09
CA ARG A 115 4.49 -2.14 13.28
C ARG A 115 2.97 -1.92 13.39
N GLN A 116 2.46 -0.75 13.02
CA GLN A 116 1.02 -0.49 13.00
C GLN A 116 0.32 -1.25 11.87
N LEU A 117 0.91 -1.32 10.67
CA LEU A 117 0.42 -2.14 9.57
C LEU A 117 0.38 -3.63 9.94
N ALA A 118 1.40 -4.12 10.65
CA ALA A 118 1.40 -5.47 11.16
C ALA A 118 0.25 -5.71 12.15
N LYS A 119 -0.02 -4.77 13.07
CA LYS A 119 -1.15 -4.84 14.02
C LYS A 119 -2.52 -4.73 13.33
N LEU A 120 -2.62 -3.91 12.27
CA LEU A 120 -3.81 -3.83 11.43
C LEU A 120 -4.06 -5.18 10.72
N GLY A 121 -2.98 -5.93 10.48
CA GLY A 121 -3.06 -7.28 9.96
C GLY A 121 -3.10 -7.31 8.44
N VAL A 122 -2.32 -6.47 7.77
CA VAL A 122 -2.15 -6.56 6.31
C VAL A 122 -1.33 -7.80 5.94
N ASP A 123 -1.64 -8.46 4.82
CA ASP A 123 -0.93 -9.70 4.44
C ASP A 123 0.50 -9.42 3.98
N ILE A 124 0.69 -8.33 3.24
CA ILE A 124 1.99 -7.90 2.70
C ILE A 124 2.22 -6.42 3.00
N ILE A 125 3.43 -6.11 3.45
CA ILE A 125 3.93 -4.73 3.61
C ILE A 125 5.03 -4.52 2.57
N GLU A 126 4.82 -3.64 1.60
CA GLU A 126 5.91 -3.13 0.76
C GLU A 126 6.68 -2.06 1.52
N ALA A 127 7.81 -2.46 2.08
CA ALA A 127 8.55 -1.67 3.07
C ALA A 127 9.39 -0.54 2.46
N GLY A 128 9.51 -0.47 1.13
CA GLY A 128 10.25 0.57 0.42
C GLY A 128 10.95 0.07 -0.84
N PHE A 129 11.87 0.90 -1.36
CA PHE A 129 12.71 0.59 -2.52
C PHE A 129 14.20 0.54 -2.12
N PRO A 130 14.76 -0.64 -1.78
CA PRO A 130 16.11 -0.77 -1.24
C PRO A 130 17.25 -0.24 -2.12
N ALA A 131 17.05 -0.12 -3.44
CA ALA A 131 18.06 0.42 -4.34
C ALA A 131 18.01 1.95 -4.50
N ALA A 132 16.99 2.62 -3.93
CA ALA A 132 16.86 4.07 -4.01
C ALA A 132 17.96 4.80 -3.22
N SER A 133 18.25 4.32 -2.00
CA SER A 133 19.27 4.89 -1.13
C SER A 133 19.77 3.87 -0.10
N ASN A 134 20.88 4.15 0.57
CA ASN A 134 21.31 3.35 1.73
C ASN A 134 20.33 3.46 2.89
N GLY A 135 19.65 4.60 3.04
CA GLY A 135 18.62 4.79 4.07
C GLY A 135 17.41 3.87 3.86
N ASP A 136 16.95 3.74 2.61
CA ASP A 136 15.87 2.82 2.25
C ASP A 136 16.27 1.36 2.43
N PHE A 137 17.50 1.01 2.03
CA PHE A 137 18.02 -0.34 2.25
C PHE A 137 18.01 -0.71 3.73
N GLU A 138 18.56 0.13 4.60
CA GLU A 138 18.61 -0.14 6.03
C GLU A 138 17.22 -0.10 6.68
N ALA A 139 16.31 0.77 6.22
CA ALA A 139 14.93 0.79 6.70
C ALA A 139 14.21 -0.53 6.37
N VAL A 140 14.24 -0.98 5.12
CA VAL A 140 13.62 -2.25 4.70
C VAL A 140 14.24 -3.43 5.43
N LYS A 141 15.57 -3.46 5.57
CA LYS A 141 16.29 -4.51 6.30
C LYS A 141 15.91 -4.57 7.78
N THR A 142 15.74 -3.40 8.41
CA THR A 142 15.30 -3.32 9.81
C THR A 142 13.87 -3.82 9.97
N ILE A 143 12.96 -3.40 9.08
CA ILE A 143 11.56 -3.89 9.06
C ILE A 143 11.53 -5.42 8.84
N ALA A 144 12.35 -5.94 7.93
CA ALA A 144 12.45 -7.37 7.67
C ALA A 144 12.90 -8.16 8.91
N LYS A 145 13.91 -7.65 9.62
CA LYS A 145 14.43 -8.28 10.85
C LYS A 145 13.46 -8.23 12.01
N GLU A 146 12.79 -7.09 12.22
CA GLU A 146 11.92 -6.89 13.38
C GLU A 146 10.47 -7.30 13.11
N VAL A 147 9.80 -6.61 12.19
CA VAL A 147 8.37 -6.81 11.91
C VAL A 147 8.15 -8.12 11.15
N GLY A 148 9.05 -8.44 10.20
CA GLY A 148 8.99 -9.68 9.43
C GLY A 148 9.28 -10.96 10.22
N ASN A 149 9.61 -10.87 11.50
CA ASN A 149 9.81 -12.00 12.41
C ASN A 149 8.91 -11.99 13.65
N ALA A 150 8.12 -10.93 13.85
CA ALA A 150 7.20 -10.81 14.98
C ALA A 150 5.91 -11.61 14.71
N VAL A 151 5.98 -12.92 14.97
CA VAL A 151 4.82 -13.82 14.83
C VAL A 151 3.87 -13.60 16.00
N ASP A 152 2.58 -13.36 15.70
CA ASP A 152 1.56 -13.20 16.74
C ASP A 152 1.05 -14.54 17.29
N ALA A 153 0.11 -14.48 18.25
CA ALA A 153 -0.46 -15.64 18.91
C ALA A 153 -1.21 -16.61 17.96
N ASP A 154 -1.73 -16.10 16.84
CA ASP A 154 -2.48 -16.89 15.86
C ASP A 154 -1.58 -17.44 14.73
N GLY A 155 -0.28 -17.12 14.78
CA GLY A 155 0.72 -17.52 13.80
C GLY A 155 0.83 -16.57 12.61
N TYR A 156 0.20 -15.41 12.67
CA TYR A 156 0.32 -14.36 11.66
C TYR A 156 1.65 -13.63 11.77
N VAL A 157 2.22 -13.35 10.60
CA VAL A 157 3.39 -12.51 10.38
C VAL A 157 3.27 -11.96 8.96
N PRO A 158 3.45 -10.64 8.74
CA PRO A 158 3.32 -10.08 7.40
C PRO A 158 4.45 -10.54 6.51
N VAL A 159 4.18 -10.59 5.21
CA VAL A 159 5.22 -10.68 4.19
C VAL A 159 5.91 -9.33 4.08
N ILE A 160 7.23 -9.33 4.06
CA ILE A 160 8.00 -8.10 3.85
C ILE A 160 8.46 -8.05 2.41
N CYS A 161 7.90 -7.11 1.66
CA CYS A 161 8.18 -6.90 0.24
C CYS A 161 9.15 -5.73 0.06
N GLY A 162 10.15 -5.91 -0.82
CA GLY A 162 11.03 -4.85 -1.29
C GLY A 162 10.86 -4.66 -2.80
N LEU A 163 10.64 -3.40 -3.22
CA LEU A 163 10.56 -3.08 -4.65
C LEU A 163 11.94 -3.12 -5.31
N SER A 164 11.95 -3.48 -6.58
CA SER A 164 13.13 -3.43 -7.44
C SER A 164 12.75 -2.97 -8.85
N ARG A 165 13.61 -2.19 -9.51
CA ARG A 165 13.59 -2.13 -10.98
C ARG A 165 13.98 -3.50 -11.55
N CYS A 166 13.57 -3.80 -12.77
CA CYS A 166 13.88 -5.06 -13.45
C CYS A 166 15.34 -5.11 -13.96
N ASN A 167 16.31 -5.14 -13.04
CA ASN A 167 17.73 -5.34 -13.33
C ASN A 167 18.42 -6.06 -12.15
N GLU A 168 19.55 -6.72 -12.40
CA GLU A 168 20.23 -7.55 -11.40
C GLU A 168 20.69 -6.78 -10.16
N LYS A 169 21.20 -5.56 -10.33
CA LYS A 169 21.74 -4.76 -9.23
C LYS A 169 20.66 -4.45 -8.20
N ASP A 170 19.51 -3.97 -8.67
CA ASP A 170 18.40 -3.61 -7.81
C ASP A 170 17.76 -4.86 -7.19
N ILE A 171 17.63 -5.96 -7.94
CA ILE A 171 17.04 -7.21 -7.43
C ILE A 171 17.92 -7.81 -6.33
N ARG A 172 19.23 -7.83 -6.53
CA ARG A 172 20.20 -8.25 -5.52
C ARG A 172 20.10 -7.36 -4.29
N ARG A 173 19.98 -6.04 -4.47
CA ARG A 173 19.82 -5.10 -3.35
C ARG A 173 18.51 -5.32 -2.59
N ALA A 174 17.41 -5.59 -3.29
CA ALA A 174 16.13 -5.92 -2.68
C ALA A 174 16.21 -7.22 -1.87
N TRP A 175 16.79 -8.28 -2.44
CA TRP A 175 17.01 -9.55 -1.74
C TRP A 175 17.83 -9.38 -0.47
N GLU A 176 18.96 -8.67 -0.56
CA GLU A 176 19.84 -8.42 0.59
C GLU A 176 19.17 -7.63 1.72
N ALA A 177 18.08 -6.89 1.43
CA ALA A 177 17.28 -6.21 2.43
C ALA A 177 16.22 -7.13 3.04
N VAL A 178 15.46 -7.86 2.22
CA VAL A 178 14.26 -8.60 2.68
C VAL A 178 14.56 -10.00 3.22
N LYS A 179 15.68 -10.64 2.84
CA LYS A 179 15.98 -12.06 3.15
C LYS A 179 15.97 -12.44 4.64
N TYR A 180 15.96 -11.46 5.54
CA TYR A 180 15.90 -11.68 6.98
C TYR A 180 14.48 -11.86 7.52
N ALA A 181 13.44 -11.56 6.73
CA ALA A 181 12.05 -11.78 7.13
C ALA A 181 11.69 -13.27 7.03
N LYS A 182 10.76 -13.73 7.88
CA LYS A 182 10.21 -15.09 7.80
C LYS A 182 9.48 -15.36 6.49
N ARG A 183 8.96 -14.31 5.85
CA ARG A 183 8.27 -14.33 4.55
C ARG A 183 8.81 -13.19 3.67
N PRO A 184 9.96 -13.36 3.02
CA PRO A 184 10.55 -12.33 2.16
C PRO A 184 9.90 -12.35 0.78
N ARG A 185 9.59 -11.17 0.23
CA ARG A 185 9.11 -11.00 -1.15
C ARG A 185 9.92 -9.96 -1.91
N ILE A 186 10.16 -10.21 -3.19
CA ILE A 186 10.66 -9.20 -4.13
C ILE A 186 9.53 -8.84 -5.09
N GLN A 187 9.23 -7.56 -5.21
CA GLN A 187 8.42 -7.03 -6.30
C GLN A 187 9.33 -6.40 -7.33
N THR A 188 9.32 -6.92 -8.56
CA THR A 188 10.03 -6.31 -9.69
C THR A 188 9.03 -5.80 -10.72
N PHE A 189 9.38 -4.76 -11.46
CA PHE A 189 8.51 -4.19 -12.49
C PHE A 189 9.28 -3.68 -13.69
N ILE A 190 8.63 -3.68 -14.84
CA ILE A 190 9.11 -3.04 -16.07
C ILE A 190 7.91 -2.44 -16.80
N ALA A 191 8.12 -1.30 -17.46
CA ALA A 191 7.05 -0.64 -18.21
C ALA A 191 6.67 -1.42 -19.46
N THR A 192 5.36 -1.57 -19.68
CA THR A 192 4.81 -2.39 -20.78
C THR A 192 4.02 -1.60 -21.81
N SER A 193 3.72 -0.32 -21.61
CA SER A 193 3.04 0.47 -22.64
C SER A 193 3.99 0.83 -23.78
N ALA A 194 3.47 0.94 -25.02
CA ALA A 194 4.28 1.28 -26.20
C ALA A 194 5.04 2.60 -26.01
N ILE A 195 4.36 3.60 -25.43
CA ILE A 195 4.95 4.92 -25.12
C ILE A 195 6.13 4.78 -24.16
N HIS A 196 5.99 4.02 -23.07
CA HIS A 196 7.12 3.83 -22.15
C HIS A 196 8.24 2.97 -22.76
N MET A 197 7.91 1.95 -23.56
CA MET A 197 8.93 1.14 -24.22
C MET A 197 9.78 1.96 -25.19
N GLU A 198 9.15 2.82 -26.00
CA GLU A 198 9.82 3.68 -26.97
C GLU A 198 10.56 4.84 -26.29
N PHE A 199 9.88 5.64 -25.47
CA PHE A 199 10.41 6.92 -25.00
C PHE A 199 11.08 6.87 -23.62
N LYS A 200 10.77 5.88 -22.77
CA LYS A 200 11.37 5.74 -21.42
C LYS A 200 12.48 4.69 -21.41
N LEU A 201 12.24 3.54 -22.04
CA LEU A 201 13.17 2.40 -21.99
C LEU A 201 14.10 2.32 -23.20
N GLY A 202 13.65 2.78 -24.37
CA GLY A 202 14.35 2.56 -25.64
C GLY A 202 14.51 1.06 -25.94
N LYS A 203 13.45 0.27 -25.73
CA LYS A 203 13.47 -1.20 -25.87
C LYS A 203 12.31 -1.72 -26.70
N THR A 204 12.56 -2.80 -27.44
CA THR A 204 11.49 -3.53 -28.13
C THR A 204 10.67 -4.36 -27.14
N LYS A 205 9.48 -4.78 -27.57
CA LYS A 205 8.60 -5.69 -26.82
C LYS A 205 9.34 -6.98 -26.40
N GLU A 206 10.07 -7.57 -27.33
CA GLU A 206 10.79 -8.84 -27.14
C GLU A 206 11.90 -8.67 -26.09
N GLN A 207 12.61 -7.54 -26.13
CA GLN A 207 13.61 -7.22 -25.12
C GLN A 207 12.98 -7.04 -23.73
N VAL A 208 11.82 -6.38 -23.64
CA VAL A 208 11.11 -6.20 -22.36
C VAL A 208 10.66 -7.54 -21.78
N ILE A 209 10.11 -8.43 -22.61
CA ILE A 209 9.70 -9.78 -22.21
C ILE A 209 10.91 -10.59 -21.73
N GLU A 210 12.02 -10.57 -22.48
CA GLU A 210 13.22 -11.30 -22.11
C GLU A 210 13.81 -10.79 -20.80
N ILE A 211 13.86 -9.46 -20.60
CA ILE A 211 14.29 -8.87 -19.34
C ILE A 211 13.40 -9.32 -18.19
N ALA A 212 12.07 -9.26 -18.35
CA ALA A 212 11.13 -9.70 -17.31
C ALA A 212 11.36 -11.16 -16.92
N ARG A 213 11.46 -12.07 -17.90
CA ARG A 213 11.69 -13.50 -17.68
C ARG A 213 13.04 -13.76 -17.00
N SER A 214 14.11 -13.19 -17.54
CA SER A 214 15.47 -13.35 -17.01
C SER A 214 15.59 -12.82 -15.58
N MET A 215 14.97 -11.68 -15.28
CA MET A 215 15.06 -11.05 -13.96
C MET A 215 14.18 -11.71 -12.89
N VAL A 216 12.99 -12.21 -13.25
CA VAL A 216 12.20 -13.05 -12.34
C VAL A 216 12.96 -14.35 -12.03
N THR A 217 13.57 -14.97 -13.05
CA THR A 217 14.42 -16.16 -12.88
C THR A 217 15.61 -15.87 -11.97
N PHE A 218 16.27 -14.73 -12.17
CA PHE A 218 17.37 -14.28 -11.32
C PHE A 218 16.92 -14.08 -9.86
N ALA A 219 15.78 -13.43 -9.61
CA ALA A 219 15.24 -13.27 -8.27
C ALA A 219 14.99 -14.62 -7.57
N ARG A 220 14.43 -15.61 -8.29
CA ARG A 220 14.29 -16.99 -7.79
C ARG A 220 15.64 -17.63 -7.48
N SER A 221 16.64 -17.44 -8.34
CA SER A 221 17.99 -18.03 -8.18
C SER A 221 18.73 -17.53 -6.93
N LEU A 222 18.35 -16.37 -6.39
CA LEU A 222 18.88 -15.84 -5.14
C LEU A 222 18.31 -16.54 -3.88
N GLY A 223 17.29 -17.39 -4.04
CA GLY A 223 16.58 -18.05 -2.96
C GLY A 223 15.25 -17.39 -2.56
N CYS A 224 14.74 -16.45 -3.37
CA CYS A 224 13.45 -15.82 -3.12
C CYS A 224 12.32 -16.65 -3.72
N ASP A 225 11.52 -17.32 -2.89
CA ASP A 225 10.40 -18.15 -3.37
C ASP A 225 9.12 -17.35 -3.71
N ASP A 226 9.03 -16.12 -3.19
CA ASP A 226 7.89 -15.23 -3.38
C ASP A 226 8.30 -14.01 -4.21
N VAL A 227 8.09 -14.11 -5.53
CA VAL A 227 8.41 -13.05 -6.47
C VAL A 227 7.13 -12.55 -7.12
N GLN A 228 6.90 -11.24 -7.05
CA GLN A 228 5.82 -10.55 -7.73
C GLN A 228 6.38 -9.76 -8.91
N PHE A 229 5.75 -9.92 -10.08
CA PHE A 229 6.05 -9.10 -11.25
C PHE A 229 4.91 -8.10 -11.49
N GLY A 230 5.25 -6.82 -11.66
CA GLY A 230 4.32 -5.74 -11.98
C GLY A 230 4.56 -5.21 -13.40
N PRO A 231 3.59 -5.30 -14.32
CA PRO A 231 3.65 -4.54 -15.57
C PRO A 231 3.33 -3.07 -15.30
N GLU A 232 4.36 -2.23 -15.28
CA GLU A 232 4.16 -0.80 -15.12
C GLU A 232 3.40 -0.26 -16.33
N ASP A 233 2.40 0.57 -16.04
CA ASP A 233 1.52 1.18 -17.03
C ASP A 233 0.55 0.23 -17.74
N ALA A 234 0.10 -0.79 -17.00
CA ALA A 234 -0.82 -1.79 -17.52
C ALA A 234 -2.17 -1.25 -18.02
N GLY A 235 -2.69 -0.17 -17.42
CA GLY A 235 -3.95 0.45 -17.85
C GLY A 235 -3.93 1.01 -19.28
N ARG A 236 -2.76 1.10 -19.92
CA ARG A 236 -2.55 1.65 -21.27
C ARG A 236 -1.92 0.64 -22.25
N PHE A 237 -1.85 -0.66 -21.93
CA PHE A 237 -1.31 -1.67 -22.85
C PHE A 237 -2.33 -2.11 -23.91
N ALA A 238 -1.84 -2.59 -25.06
CA ALA A 238 -2.64 -3.36 -26.01
C ALA A 238 -2.86 -4.79 -25.47
N PHE A 239 -4.11 -5.28 -25.52
CA PHE A 239 -4.53 -6.58 -24.95
C PHE A 239 -3.61 -7.76 -25.31
N GLN A 240 -3.03 -7.77 -26.51
CA GLN A 240 -2.12 -8.83 -26.98
C GLN A 240 -0.76 -8.88 -26.25
N LEU A 241 -0.33 -7.80 -25.60
CA LEU A 241 0.94 -7.78 -24.86
C LEU A 241 0.82 -8.45 -23.48
N ALA A 242 -0.38 -8.39 -22.87
CA ALA A 242 -0.62 -8.97 -21.55
C ALA A 242 -0.25 -10.47 -21.51
N PHE A 243 -0.74 -11.26 -22.47
CA PHE A 243 -0.49 -12.70 -22.53
C PHE A 243 0.96 -13.10 -22.83
N SER A 244 1.79 -12.19 -23.33
CA SER A 244 3.20 -12.50 -23.62
C SER A 244 4.12 -12.20 -22.44
N VAL A 245 3.67 -11.35 -21.52
CA VAL A 245 4.44 -10.93 -20.33
C VAL A 245 4.05 -11.75 -19.09
N PHE A 246 2.80 -12.20 -19.01
CA PHE A 246 2.28 -13.11 -17.98
C PHE A 246 2.37 -14.58 -18.38
#